data_AF-A0A1M2VYE8-F1
#
_entry.id   AF-A0A1M2VYE8-F1
#
_cell.length_a   1.000
_cell.length_b   1.000
_cell.length_c   1.000
_cell.angle_alpha   90.00
_cell.angle_beta   90.00
_cell.angle_gamma   90.00
#
_symmetry.space_group_name_H-M   'P 1'
#
loop_
_entity.id
_entity.type
_entity.pdbx_description
1 polymer ?
#
loop_
_entity_poly.entity_id
_entity_poly.type
_entity_poly.pdbx_seq_one_letter_code
_entity_poly.pdbx_strand_id
1 'polypeptide(L)'
;MSDINDFNLDPASRKELESFIETQQAQGRVQAQVHMLTEMCWDNLAPHRARSRSAPAPISAPSRCVGSISSGFSRSEQSCLANCVDRFLDTSMYLVQKVEDRREAAQGQ
;
A
#
# COMPACT_ATOMS: atom_id res chain seq x y z
N MET A 1 5.02 11.53 25.94
CA MET A 1 6.24 11.76 25.14
C MET A 1 6.93 12.97 25.71
N SER A 2 7.75 12.77 26.74
CA SER A 2 8.38 13.85 27.49
C SER A 2 9.75 13.39 27.97
N ASP A 3 10.60 12.97 27.03
CA ASP A 3 12.01 12.61 27.27
C ASP A 3 12.89 12.94 26.03
N ILE A 4 12.75 14.14 25.46
CA ILE A 4 13.68 14.68 24.43
C ILE A 4 14.52 15.84 25.00
N ASN A 5 14.47 16.08 26.32
CA ASN A 5 15.26 17.14 26.96
C ASN A 5 16.60 16.67 27.55
N ASP A 6 17.01 15.41 27.34
CA ASP A 6 18.23 14.85 27.95
C ASP A 6 19.48 14.91 27.03
N PHE A 7 19.31 15.05 25.71
CA PHE A 7 20.45 15.29 24.82
C PHE A 7 20.69 16.79 24.71
N ASN A 8 21.84 17.27 25.17
CA ASN A 8 22.36 18.64 24.99
C ASN A 8 22.66 18.92 23.50
N LEU A 9 21.62 18.86 22.66
CA LEU A 9 21.65 19.12 21.24
C LEU A 9 21.31 20.59 21.03
N ASP A 10 22.08 21.25 20.18
CA ASP A 10 21.75 22.58 19.69
C ASP A 10 20.39 22.55 18.97
N PRO A 11 19.66 23.68 18.94
CA PRO A 11 18.32 23.73 18.35
C PRO A 11 18.27 23.37 16.86
N ALA A 12 19.38 23.44 16.12
CA ALA A 12 19.43 23.04 14.71
C ALA A 12 19.50 21.51 14.56
N SER A 13 20.35 20.84 15.33
CA SER A 13 20.48 19.37 15.36
C SER A 13 19.18 18.68 15.81
N ARG A 14 18.43 19.29 16.75
CA ARG A 14 17.13 18.76 17.17
C ARG A 14 16.11 18.75 16.03
N LYS A 15 16.04 19.86 15.27
CA LYS A 15 15.16 19.99 14.11
C LYS A 15 15.56 19.02 12.99
N GLU A 16 16.86 18.84 12.77
CA GLU A 16 17.37 17.86 11.81
C GLU A 16 16.99 16.44 12.22
N LEU A 17 17.18 16.08 13.50
CA LEU A 17 16.81 14.77 14.02
C LEU A 17 15.30 14.51 13.93
N GLU A 18 14.46 15.50 14.26
CA GLU A 18 13.01 15.41 14.08
C GLU A 18 12.65 15.13 12.61
N SER A 19 13.24 15.90 11.67
CA SER A 19 13.03 15.70 10.23
C SER A 19 13.54 14.34 9.73
N PHE A 20 14.63 13.85 10.31
CA PHE A 20 15.20 12.55 9.99
C PHE A 20 14.28 11.44 10.47
N ILE A 21 13.78 11.53 11.71
CA ILE A 21 12.83 10.56 12.27
C ILE A 21 11.56 10.51 11.43
N GLU A 22 11.00 11.65 11.04
CA GLU A 22 9.82 11.71 10.17
C GLU A 22 10.07 11.03 8.83
N THR A 23 11.22 11.30 8.20
CA THR A 23 11.62 10.70 6.92
C THR A 23 11.79 9.18 7.04
N GLN A 24 12.48 8.71 8.07
CA GLN A 24 12.69 7.28 8.32
C GLN A 24 11.37 6.56 8.59
N GLN A 25 10.46 7.17 9.35
CA GLN A 25 9.12 6.63 9.57
C GLN A 25 8.30 6.58 8.28
N ALA A 26 8.36 7.62 7.45
CA ALA A 26 7.68 7.65 6.16
C ALA A 26 8.18 6.52 5.24
N GLN A 27 9.49 6.27 5.21
CA GLN A 27 10.08 5.18 4.45
C GLN A 27 9.55 3.81 4.88
N GLY A 28 9.43 3.55 6.19
CA GLY A 28 8.85 2.32 6.71
C GLY A 28 7.38 2.12 6.28
N ARG A 29 6.59 3.19 6.25
CA ARG A 29 5.20 3.15 5.76
C ARG A 29 5.11 2.77 4.29
N VAL A 30 5.97 3.36 3.46
CA VAL A 30 6.04 3.03 2.03
C VAL A 30 6.47 1.57 1.82
N GLN A 31 7.46 1.10 2.58
CA GLN A 31 7.92 -0.28 2.48
C GLN A 31 6.80 -1.29 2.82
N ALA A 32 5.98 -1.00 3.84
CA ALA A 32 4.82 -1.82 4.18
C ALA A 32 3.75 -1.82 3.07
N GLN A 33 3.49 -0.65 2.45
CA GLN A 33 2.56 -0.54 1.32
C GLN A 33 3.04 -1.31 0.09
N VAL A 34 4.34 -1.23 -0.23
CA VAL A 34 4.95 -1.99 -1.33
C VAL A 34 4.80 -3.49 -1.07
N HIS A 35 5.05 -3.96 0.16
CA HIS A 35 4.84 -5.36 0.52
C HIS A 35 3.38 -5.79 0.31
N MET A 36 2.43 -5.02 0.83
CA MET A 36 1.00 -5.30 0.67
C MET A 36 0.59 -5.38 -0.80
N LEU A 37 0.99 -4.39 -1.61
CA LEU A 37 0.71 -4.35 -3.05
C LEU A 37 1.35 -5.52 -3.79
N THR A 38 2.58 -5.89 -3.41
CA THR A 38 3.28 -7.04 -3.98
C THR A 38 2.51 -8.31 -3.69
N GLU A 39 2.09 -8.55 -2.45
CA GLU A 39 1.29 -9.74 -2.10
C GLU A 39 -0.03 -9.79 -2.88
N MET A 40 -0.73 -8.66 -3.05
CA MET A 40 -2.03 -8.66 -3.74
C MET A 40 -1.91 -8.77 -5.27
N CYS A 41 -0.98 -8.04 -5.89
CA CYS A 41 -0.91 -7.94 -7.35
C CYS A 41 -0.02 -9.04 -7.96
N TRP A 42 0.92 -9.60 -7.20
CA TRP A 42 1.84 -10.61 -7.71
C TRP A 42 1.25 -12.01 -7.75
N ASP A 43 0.29 -12.33 -6.87
CA ASP A 43 0.40 -13.60 -6.18
C ASP A 43 0.32 -14.88 -7.04
N ASN A 44 1.38 -15.68 -6.87
CA ASN A 44 1.58 -17.05 -7.38
C ASN A 44 1.36 -18.11 -6.28
N LEU A 45 0.91 -17.71 -5.08
CA LEU A 45 0.87 -18.57 -3.89
C LEU A 45 -0.51 -19.15 -3.53
N ALA A 46 -1.55 -18.98 -4.35
CA ALA A 46 -2.77 -19.76 -4.12
C ALA A 46 -2.52 -21.24 -4.48
N PRO A 47 -2.67 -22.20 -3.53
CA PRO A 47 -2.82 -23.62 -3.85
C PRO A 47 -4.23 -23.84 -4.43
N HIS A 48 -4.54 -23.20 -5.55
CA HIS A 48 -5.78 -23.41 -6.29
C HIS A 48 -5.45 -23.52 -7.78
N ARG A 49 -4.79 -24.63 -8.11
CA ARG A 49 -4.79 -25.19 -9.47
C ARG A 49 -6.20 -25.69 -9.77
N ALA A 50 -7.16 -24.80 -10.01
CA ALA A 50 -8.41 -25.05 -10.73
C ALA A 50 -9.32 -23.81 -10.71
N ARG A 51 -9.16 -22.90 -11.67
CA ARG A 51 -10.31 -22.17 -12.18
C ARG A 51 -10.33 -22.32 -13.68
N SER A 52 -11.28 -23.11 -14.18
CA SER A 52 -11.69 -23.04 -15.57
C SER A 52 -12.01 -21.57 -15.89
N ARG A 53 -11.64 -21.11 -17.09
CA ARG A 53 -11.83 -19.72 -17.55
C ARG A 53 -13.30 -19.23 -17.54
N SER A 54 -14.26 -20.08 -17.16
CA SER A 54 -15.69 -19.82 -17.23
C SER A 54 -16.37 -19.54 -15.88
N ALA A 55 -15.69 -19.67 -14.74
CA ALA A 55 -16.28 -19.34 -13.44
C ALA A 55 -15.98 -17.89 -13.06
N PRO A 56 -16.98 -17.07 -12.68
CA PRO A 56 -16.72 -15.73 -12.15
C PRO A 56 -15.80 -15.85 -10.94
N ALA A 57 -14.72 -15.06 -10.93
CA ALA A 57 -13.90 -14.93 -9.74
C ALA A 57 -14.79 -14.40 -8.60
N PRO A 58 -14.62 -14.89 -7.35
CA PRO A 58 -15.26 -14.23 -6.23
C PRO A 58 -14.75 -12.79 -6.22
N ILE A 59 -15.66 -11.85 -5.98
CA ILE A 59 -15.40 -10.41 -5.92
C ILE A 59 -14.29 -10.03 -4.93
N SER A 60 -13.91 -10.94 -4.04
CA SER A 60 -12.84 -10.82 -3.05
C SER A 60 -11.53 -11.52 -3.44
N ALA A 61 -11.42 -12.16 -4.61
CA ALA A 61 -10.14 -12.76 -5.03
C ALA A 61 -9.19 -11.69 -5.59
N PRO A 62 -7.92 -11.67 -5.14
CA PRO A 62 -6.92 -10.79 -5.71
C PRO A 62 -6.68 -11.12 -7.19
N SER A 63 -6.45 -10.08 -8.00
CA SER A 63 -6.10 -10.24 -9.40
C SER A 63 -4.68 -10.80 -9.52
N ARG A 64 -4.54 -12.08 -9.86
CA ARG A 64 -3.24 -12.68 -10.17
C ARG A 64 -2.70 -12.10 -11.47
N CYS A 65 -1.68 -11.26 -11.37
CA CYS A 65 -1.06 -10.66 -12.55
C CYS A 65 0.15 -11.44 -13.07
N VAL A 66 0.86 -12.21 -12.25
CA VAL A 66 2.08 -12.92 -12.69
C VAL A 66 1.83 -14.41 -12.85
N GLY A 67 2.11 -14.95 -14.05
CA GLY A 67 1.83 -16.35 -14.39
C GLY A 67 3.05 -17.27 -14.32
N SER A 68 4.22 -16.77 -14.71
CA SER A 68 5.48 -17.54 -14.70
C SER A 68 6.64 -16.62 -14.36
N ILE A 69 7.59 -17.13 -13.57
CA ILE A 69 8.80 -16.39 -13.24
C ILE A 69 9.68 -16.39 -14.49
N SER A 70 9.84 -15.24 -15.11
CA SER A 70 10.74 -15.05 -16.26
C SER A 70 11.57 -13.78 -16.08
N SER A 71 12.54 -13.53 -16.97
CA SER A 71 13.43 -12.36 -16.87
C SER A 71 12.71 -11.02 -17.03
N GLY A 72 11.46 -11.02 -17.47
CA GLY A 72 10.62 -9.83 -17.53
C GLY A 72 9.14 -10.16 -17.49
N PHE A 73 8.32 -9.13 -17.54
CA PHE A 73 6.87 -9.27 -17.63
C PHE A 73 6.44 -9.22 -19.09
N SER A 74 5.51 -10.10 -19.47
CA SER A 74 4.80 -9.95 -20.73
C SER A 74 3.94 -8.68 -20.73
N ARG A 75 3.56 -8.18 -21.91
CA ARG A 75 2.71 -6.97 -22.03
C ARG A 75 1.41 -7.07 -21.24
N SER A 76 0.82 -8.26 -21.18
CA SER A 76 -0.38 -8.55 -20.39
C SER A 76 -0.12 -8.48 -18.89
N GLU A 77 1.01 -8.98 -18.41
CA GLU A 77 1.37 -8.94 -16.97
C GLU A 77 1.68 -7.51 -16.54
N GLN A 78 2.41 -6.74 -17.35
CA GLN A 78 2.67 -5.31 -17.09
C GLN A 78 1.38 -4.50 -17.00
N SER A 79 0.48 -4.68 -17.97
CA SER A 79 -0.81 -4.00 -17.98
C SER A 79 -1.66 -4.40 -16.76
N CYS A 80 -1.67 -5.68 -16.40
CA CYS A 80 -2.38 -6.15 -15.20
C CYS A 80 -1.82 -5.49 -13.92
N LEU A 81 -0.49 -5.50 -13.75
CA LEU A 81 0.17 -4.92 -12.57
C LEU A 81 -0.15 -3.43 -12.43
N ALA A 82 -0.08 -2.67 -13.53
CA ALA A 82 -0.43 -1.25 -13.52
C ALA A 82 -1.88 -1.02 -13.07
N ASN A 83 -2.84 -1.71 -13.72
CA ASN A 83 -4.25 -1.60 -13.36
C ASN A 83 -4.55 -2.09 -11.93
N CYS A 84 -3.81 -3.09 -11.42
CA CYS A 84 -3.99 -3.58 -10.05
C CYS A 84 -3.59 -2.52 -9.02
N VAL A 85 -2.41 -1.93 -9.19
CA VAL A 85 -1.91 -0.88 -8.30
C VAL A 85 -2.80 0.36 -8.36
N ASP A 86 -3.16 0.82 -9.56
CA ASP A 86 -4.01 2.00 -9.74
C ASP A 86 -5.38 1.81 -9.04
N ARG A 87 -6.04 0.68 -9.26
CA ARG A 87 -7.35 0.39 -8.63
C ARG A 87 -7.28 0.33 -7.11
N PHE A 88 -6.19 -0.23 -6.56
CA PHE A 88 -6.00 -0.27 -5.13
C PHE A 88 -5.82 1.14 -4.54
N LEU A 89 -4.98 1.96 -5.17
CA LEU A 89 -4.72 3.33 -4.72
C LEU A 89 -5.97 4.20 -4.85
N ASP A 90 -6.68 4.13 -5.98
CA ASP A 90 -7.94 4.86 -6.22
C ASP A 90 -8.98 4.53 -5.14
N THR A 91 -9.18 3.25 -4.88
CA THR A 91 -10.15 2.79 -3.88
C THR A 91 -9.72 3.20 -2.48
N SER A 92 -8.44 3.04 -2.14
CA SER A 92 -7.92 3.39 -0.81
C SER A 92 -8.08 4.89 -0.52
N MET A 93 -7.72 5.75 -1.48
CA MET A 93 -7.88 7.20 -1.34
C MET A 93 -9.35 7.61 -1.26
N TYR A 94 -10.21 7.04 -2.11
CA TYR A 94 -11.65 7.29 -2.07
C TYR A 94 -12.26 6.90 -0.72
N LEU A 95 -11.89 5.75 -0.16
CA LEU A 95 -12.37 5.31 1.14
C LEU A 95 -11.91 6.22 2.26
N VAL A 96 -10.65 6.67 2.25
CA VAL A 96 -10.14 7.63 3.24
C VAL A 96 -10.93 8.93 3.18
N GLN A 97 -11.13 9.48 1.98
CA GLN A 97 -11.92 10.70 1.78
C GLN A 97 -13.36 10.53 2.30
N LYS A 98 -14.00 9.38 2.03
CA LYS A 98 -15.36 9.10 2.54
C LYS A 98 -15.41 8.93 4.05
N VAL A 99 -14.36 8.41 4.68
CA VAL A 99 -14.29 8.34 6.15
C VAL A 99 -14.16 9.74 6.73
N GLU A 100 -13.36 10.62 6.14
CA GLU A 100 -13.20 12.02 6.55
C GLU A 100 -14.52 12.79 6.44
N ASP A 101 -15.19 12.75 5.27
CA ASP A 101 -16.52 13.36 5.04
C ASP A 101 -17.52 12.98 6.15
N ARG A 102 -17.55 11.69 6.53
CA ARG A 102 -18.47 11.18 7.55
C ARG A 102 -18.09 11.63 8.96
N ARG A 103 -16.80 11.85 9.25
CA ARG A 103 -16.33 12.38 10.53
C ARG A 103 -16.72 13.84 10.70
N GLU A 104 -16.60 14.65 9.66
CA GLU A 104 -17.04 16.05 9.67
C GLU A 104 -18.56 16.16 9.88
N ALA A 105 -19.35 15.34 9.18
CA ALA A 105 -20.80 15.31 9.35
C ALA A 105 -21.25 14.84 10.75
N ALA A 106 -20.46 14.00 11.41
CA ALA A 106 -20.74 13.52 12.77
C ALA A 106 -20.22 14.47 13.88
N GLN A 107 -19.23 15.33 13.58
CA GLN A 107 -18.68 16.32 14.51
C GLN A 107 -19.40 17.67 14.42
N GLY A 108 -20.23 17.88 13.40
CA GLY A 108 -21.11 19.04 13.23
C GLY A 108 -22.50 18.93 13.89
N GLN A 109 -22.69 18.02 14.85
CA GLN A 109 -23.87 17.95 15.74
C GLN A 109 -23.47 18.22 17.18
#